data_AF-A0A7I9ZST2-F1
#
_entry.id   AF-A0A7I9ZST2-F1
#
_cell.length_a   1.000
_cell.length_b   1.000
_cell.length_c   1.000
_cell.angle_alpha   90.00
_cell.angle_beta   90.00
_cell.angle_gamma   90.00
#
_symmetry.space_group_name_H-M   'P 1'
#
loop_
_entity.id
_entity.type
_entity.pdbx_description
1 polymer ?
#
loop_
_entity_poly.entity_id
_entity_poly.type
_entity_poly.pdbx_seq_one_letter_code
_entity_poly.pdbx_strand_id
1 'polypeptide(L)'
;MASAPIDHAVVDVVNEYPACLDTRDWADLDGVFTPDVVGRCGSLIERRHARVASIRSFLDNYGPPPQCFTKARVMHIGQGARAALVPYEAIEVYRDQFVRTPKGWRIKHRHF
;
A
#
# COMPACT_ATOMS: atom_id res chain seq x y z
N MET A 1 -13.04 17.80 20.01
CA MET A 1 -12.28 16.60 20.40
C MET A 1 -11.16 16.44 19.38
N ALA A 2 -9.90 16.55 19.80
CA ALA A 2 -8.76 16.32 18.91
C ALA A 2 -8.73 14.82 18.54
N SER A 3 -8.52 14.49 17.26
CA SER A 3 -8.28 13.11 16.86
C SER A 3 -7.05 12.59 17.61
N ALA A 4 -7.12 11.38 18.15
CA ALA A 4 -5.93 10.73 18.69
C ALA A 4 -4.82 10.74 17.61
N PRO A 5 -3.56 11.01 17.98
CA PRO A 5 -2.47 10.94 17.01
C PRO A 5 -2.46 9.54 16.38
N ILE A 6 -2.39 9.49 15.05
CA ILE A 6 -2.23 8.23 14.32
C ILE A 6 -0.93 7.61 14.80
N ASP A 7 -1.02 6.39 15.32
CA ASP A 7 0.17 5.62 15.69
C ASP A 7 0.99 5.35 14.43
N HIS A 8 2.24 5.82 14.44
CA HIS A 8 3.16 5.65 13.32
C HIS A 8 3.42 4.17 13.03
N ALA A 9 3.34 3.27 14.03
CA ALA A 9 3.47 1.83 13.82
C ALA A 9 2.38 1.25 12.92
N VAL A 10 1.16 1.82 12.93
CA VAL A 10 0.08 1.40 12.02
C VAL A 10 0.37 1.85 10.59
N VAL A 11 1.03 3.00 10.43
CA VAL A 11 1.41 3.54 9.12
C VAL A 11 2.49 2.68 8.48
N ASP A 12 3.43 2.18 9.27
CA ASP A 12 4.50 1.29 8.81
C ASP A 12 3.92 -0.01 8.23
N VAL A 13 3.00 -0.67 8.95
CA VAL A 13 2.32 -1.89 8.47
C VAL A 13 1.56 -1.67 7.16
N VAL A 14 0.90 -0.52 7.01
CA VAL A 14 0.14 -0.17 5.80
C VAL A 14 1.05 0.05 4.58
N ASN A 15 2.30 0.46 4.80
CA ASN A 15 3.32 0.63 3.77
C ASN A 15 4.11 -0.65 3.48
N GLU A 16 4.39 -1.47 4.48
CA GLU A 16 5.09 -2.75 4.35
C GLU A 16 4.29 -3.77 3.54
N TYR A 17 2.96 -3.84 3.78
CA TYR A 17 2.08 -4.75 3.05
C TYR A 17 2.21 -4.66 1.51
N PRO A 18 1.96 -3.52 0.85
CA PRO A 18 2.09 -3.41 -0.60
C PRO A 18 3.53 -3.60 -1.09
N ALA A 19 4.54 -3.19 -0.32
CA ALA A 19 5.93 -3.39 -0.68
C ALA A 19 6.25 -4.89 -0.83
N CYS A 20 5.80 -5.70 0.12
CA CYS A 20 5.96 -7.16 0.06
C CYS A 20 5.22 -7.80 -1.12
N LEU A 21 4.04 -7.28 -1.49
CA LEU A 21 3.30 -7.77 -2.66
C LEU A 21 4.04 -7.48 -3.97
N ASP A 22 4.58 -6.28 -4.10
CA ASP A 22 5.28 -5.82 -5.31
C ASP A 22 6.62 -6.54 -5.51
N THR A 23 7.36 -6.80 -4.42
CA THR A 23 8.63 -7.55 -4.44
C THR A 23 8.45 -9.06 -4.41
N ARG A 24 7.24 -9.54 -4.16
CA ARG A 24 6.93 -10.95 -3.90
C ARG A 24 7.71 -11.51 -2.69
N ASP A 25 7.98 -10.67 -1.69
CA ASP A 25 8.58 -11.09 -0.42
C ASP A 25 7.49 -11.68 0.50
N TRP A 26 7.28 -12.99 0.34
CA TRP A 26 6.24 -13.71 1.08
C TRP A 26 6.59 -13.92 2.56
N ALA A 27 7.89 -13.87 2.91
CA ALA A 27 8.33 -14.06 4.29
C ALA A 27 8.01 -12.81 5.11
N ASP A 28 8.34 -11.63 4.58
CA ASP A 28 8.01 -10.36 5.23
C ASP A 28 6.50 -10.09 5.21
N LEU A 29 5.79 -10.50 4.14
CA LEU A 29 4.33 -10.42 4.08
C LEU A 29 3.64 -11.19 5.22
N ASP A 30 4.20 -12.31 5.69
CA ASP A 30 3.66 -13.07 6.82
C ASP A 30 3.71 -12.26 8.12
N GLY A 31 4.74 -11.43 8.28
CA GLY A 31 4.97 -10.58 9.45
C GLY A 31 3.97 -9.43 9.60
N VAL A 32 3.39 -8.96 8.49
CA VAL A 32 2.35 -7.90 8.48
C VAL A 32 1.07 -8.38 9.17
N PHE A 33 0.82 -9.69 9.21
CA PHE A 33 -0.40 -10.26 9.77
C PHE A 33 -0.19 -10.83 11.18
N THR A 34 -1.18 -10.62 12.04
CA THR A 34 -1.24 -11.37 13.30
C THR A 34 -1.45 -12.87 13.01
N PRO A 35 -0.95 -13.79 13.87
CA PRO A 35 -1.09 -15.23 13.66
C PRO A 35 -2.53 -15.71 13.44
N ASP A 36 -3.48 -15.03 14.08
CA ASP A 36 -4.91 -15.29 14.10
C ASP A 36 -5.71 -14.43 13.11
N VAL A 37 -5.05 -13.78 12.15
CA VAL A 37 -5.75 -12.97 11.14
C VAL A 37 -6.91 -13.74 10.52
N VAL A 38 -8.05 -13.07 10.46
CA VAL A 38 -9.25 -13.54 9.76
C VAL A 38 -9.51 -12.56 8.63
N GLY A 39 -9.65 -13.08 7.42
CA GLY A 39 -9.97 -12.28 6.25
C GLY A 39 -10.94 -13.01 5.34
N ARG A 40 -11.66 -12.26 4.51
CA ARG A 40 -12.53 -12.83 3.49
C ARG A 40 -12.02 -12.44 2.10
N CYS A 41 -11.83 -13.43 1.24
CA CYS A 41 -11.48 -13.23 -0.17
C CYS A 41 -12.22 -14.29 -0.99
N GLY A 42 -13.49 -14.03 -1.31
CA GLY A 42 -14.43 -15.04 -1.82
C GLY A 42 -14.89 -16.00 -0.72
N SER A 43 -13.98 -16.74 -0.10
CA SER A 43 -14.19 -17.59 1.07
C SER A 43 -13.58 -16.99 2.34
N LEU A 44 -13.97 -17.54 3.50
CA LEU A 44 -13.30 -17.24 4.77
C LEU A 44 -11.88 -17.83 4.74
N ILE A 45 -10.90 -17.02 5.12
CA ILE A 45 -9.51 -17.39 5.27
C ILE A 45 -9.13 -17.07 6.71
N GLU A 46 -8.67 -18.09 7.42
CA GLU A 46 -8.25 -17.99 8.80
C GLU A 46 -6.77 -18.36 8.88
N ARG A 47 -6.05 -17.69 9.78
CA ARG A 47 -4.60 -17.81 9.99
C ARG A 47 -3.77 -17.11 8.92
N ARG A 48 -2.63 -16.55 9.36
CA ARG A 48 -1.73 -15.77 8.48
C ARG A 48 -1.11 -16.59 7.35
N HIS A 49 -0.71 -17.83 7.60
CA HIS A 49 -0.11 -18.66 6.56
C HIS A 49 -1.08 -18.92 5.39
N ALA A 50 -2.36 -19.18 5.68
CA ALA A 50 -3.39 -19.39 4.67
C ALA A 50 -3.68 -18.08 3.91
N ARG A 51 -3.60 -16.94 4.59
CA ARG A 51 -3.71 -15.61 3.99
C ARG A 51 -2.58 -15.33 3.01
N VAL A 52 -1.33 -15.54 3.40
CA VAL A 52 -0.15 -15.36 2.52
C VAL A 52 -0.20 -16.32 1.33
N ALA A 53 -0.53 -17.60 1.56
CA ALA A 53 -0.66 -18.60 0.50
C ALA A 53 -1.74 -18.24 -0.53
N SER A 54 -2.88 -17.71 -0.07
CA SER A 54 -3.95 -17.24 -0.94
C SER A 54 -3.49 -16.06 -1.81
N ILE A 55 -2.81 -15.07 -1.23
CA ILE A 55 -2.28 -13.90 -1.96
C ILE A 55 -1.24 -14.32 -2.99
N ARG A 56 -0.30 -15.19 -2.60
CA ARG A 56 0.74 -15.71 -3.49
C ARG A 56 0.14 -16.48 -4.66
N SER A 57 -0.77 -17.41 -4.39
CA SER A 57 -1.48 -18.19 -5.42
C SER A 57 -2.20 -17.26 -6.40
N PHE A 58 -2.85 -16.21 -5.89
CA PHE A 58 -3.49 -15.21 -6.73
C PHE A 58 -2.47 -14.51 -7.64
N LEU A 59 -1.36 -13.99 -7.11
CA LEU A 59 -0.37 -13.19 -7.86
C LEU A 59 0.53 -14.01 -8.80
N ASP A 60 0.80 -15.28 -8.48
CA ASP A 60 1.56 -16.17 -9.34
C ASP A 60 0.83 -16.46 -10.67
N ASN A 61 -0.51 -16.39 -10.67
CA ASN A 61 -1.33 -16.53 -11.89
C ASN A 61 -1.27 -15.32 -12.84
N TYR A 62 -0.72 -14.17 -12.42
CA TYR A 62 -0.74 -12.92 -13.21
C TYR A 62 0.61 -12.51 -13.84
N GLY A 63 1.70 -13.25 -13.63
CA GLY A 63 3.06 -12.84 -14.06
C GLY A 63 3.52 -11.53 -13.37
N PRO A 64 4.72 -10.98 -13.66
CA PRO A 64 5.12 -9.66 -13.13
C PRO A 64 4.27 -8.57 -13.80
N PRO A 65 3.58 -7.69 -13.06
CA PRO A 65 2.68 -6.72 -13.67
C PRO A 65 3.46 -5.57 -14.35
N PRO A 66 3.01 -5.06 -15.53
CA PRO A 66 3.48 -3.80 -16.12
C PRO A 66 2.83 -2.55 -15.48
N GLN A 67 2.14 -2.73 -14.34
CA GLN A 67 1.40 -1.72 -13.58
C GLN A 67 1.87 -1.72 -12.13
N CYS A 68 2.07 -0.53 -11.56
CA CYS A 68 2.50 -0.36 -10.17
C CYS A 68 1.47 0.49 -9.42
N PHE A 69 1.28 0.16 -8.14
CA PHE A 69 0.44 0.90 -7.21
C PHE A 69 1.34 1.79 -6.34
N THR A 70 1.29 3.10 -6.55
CA THR A 70 2.00 4.05 -5.67
C THR A 70 1.02 4.57 -4.63
N LYS A 71 1.21 4.23 -3.37
CA LYS A 71 0.43 4.83 -2.27
C LYS A 71 1.21 6.05 -1.75
N ALA A 72 0.56 7.20 -1.66
CA ALA A 72 1.17 8.39 -1.06
C ALA A 72 0.34 8.86 0.12
N ARG A 73 1.03 9.04 1.25
CA ARG A 73 0.54 9.80 2.39
C ARG A 73 1.17 11.19 2.29
N VAL A 74 0.37 12.20 1.99
CA VAL A 74 0.83 13.58 1.82
C VAL A 74 0.26 14.43 2.95
N MET A 75 1.15 14.98 3.77
CA MET A 75 0.76 15.91 4.83
C MET A 75 0.90 17.34 4.33
N HIS A 76 -0.21 18.07 4.30
CA HIS A 76 -0.24 19.49 3.95
C HIS A 76 -0.12 20.33 5.22
N ILE A 77 1.01 21.01 5.36
CA ILE A 77 1.31 21.91 6.49
C ILE A 77 1.28 23.35 5.97
N GLY A 78 0.47 24.20 6.61
CA GLY A 78 0.36 25.61 6.23
C GLY A 78 1.66 26.39 6.47
N GLN A 79 1.93 27.40 5.64
CA GLN A 79 3.07 28.33 5.79
C GLN A 79 2.61 29.79 5.72
N GLY A 80 3.43 30.71 6.26
CA GLY A 80 3.12 32.15 6.31
C GLY A 80 1.83 32.44 7.05
N ALA A 81 0.92 33.21 6.44
CA ALA A 81 -0.38 33.52 7.01
C ALA A 81 -1.28 32.30 7.28
N ARG A 82 -0.93 31.11 6.73
CA ARG A 82 -1.65 29.85 6.94
C ARG A 82 -0.96 28.92 7.93
N ALA A 83 0.16 29.31 8.55
CA ALA A 83 0.91 28.47 9.49
C ALA A 83 0.11 28.08 10.75
N ALA A 84 -0.91 28.87 11.10
CA ALA A 84 -1.81 28.57 12.23
C ALA A 84 -2.93 27.57 11.89
N LEU A 85 -3.05 27.14 10.63
CA LEU A 85 -4.05 26.14 10.24
C LEU A 85 -3.60 24.75 10.67
N VAL A 86 -4.58 23.92 11.07
CA VAL A 86 -4.34 22.50 11.36
C VAL A 86 -3.86 21.80 10.09
N PRO A 87 -2.73 21.08 10.11
CA PRO A 87 -2.30 20.27 8.98
C PRO A 87 -3.39 19.29 8.56
N TYR A 88 -3.54 19.07 7.25
CA TYR A 88 -4.45 18.05 6.74
C TYR A 88 -3.70 16.99 5.95
N GLU A 89 -4.24 15.78 5.95
CA GLU A 89 -3.63 14.62 5.32
C GLU A 89 -4.41 14.24 4.07
N ALA A 90 -3.70 14.04 2.96
CA ALA A 90 -4.22 13.42 1.76
C ALA A 90 -3.58 12.03 1.63
N ILE A 91 -4.41 11.00 1.71
CA ILE A 91 -4.01 9.62 1.49
C ILE A 91 -4.61 9.20 0.17
N GLU A 92 -3.77 8.97 -0.83
CA GLU A 92 -4.22 8.59 -2.17
C GLU A 92 -3.49 7.35 -2.66
N VAL A 93 -4.18 6.54 -3.46
CA VAL A 93 -3.61 5.37 -4.13
C VAL A 93 -3.58 5.65 -5.61
N TYR A 94 -2.38 5.83 -6.15
CA TYR A 94 -2.17 5.96 -7.57
C TYR A 94 -2.09 4.60 -8.23
N ARG A 95 -2.86 4.43 -9.30
CA ARG A 95 -2.70 3.30 -10.23
C ARG A 95 -2.01 3.82 -11.47
N ASP A 96 -0.75 3.44 -11.63
CA ASP A 96 0.07 3.92 -12.73
C ASP A 96 0.37 2.81 -13.74
N GLN A 97 0.14 3.15 -15.01
CA GLN A 97 0.64 2.39 -16.14
C GLN A 97 1.95 3.00 -16.60
N PHE A 98 3.00 2.21 -16.72
CA PHE A 98 4.30 2.69 -17.17
C PHE A 98 4.62 2.25 -18.60
N VAL A 99 5.35 3.10 -19.31
CA VAL A 99 5.95 2.75 -20.61
C VAL A 99 7.44 3.04 -20.62
N ARG A 100 8.18 2.21 -21.36
CA ARG A 100 9.63 2.36 -21.53
C ARG A 100 9.92 3.32 -22.70
N THR A 101 10.74 4.33 -22.45
CA THR A 101 11.21 5.30 -23.45
C THR A 101 12.75 5.27 -23.55
N PRO A 102 13.38 5.87 -24.57
CA PRO A 102 14.84 5.97 -24.65
C PRO A 102 15.50 6.70 -23.46
N LYS A 103 14.74 7.51 -22.71
CA LYS A 103 15.18 8.22 -21.50
C LYS A 103 14.65 7.59 -20.20
N GLY A 104 14.27 6.32 -20.24
CA GLY A 104 13.77 5.54 -19.09
C GLY A 104 12.24 5.37 -19.05
N TRP A 105 11.72 4.91 -17.91
CA TRP A 105 10.29 4.67 -17.69
C TRP A 105 9.51 5.98 -17.48
N ARG A 106 8.28 6.06 -17.98
CA ARG A 106 7.36 7.19 -17.79
C ARG A 106 5.96 6.66 -17.45
N ILE A 107 5.24 7.40 -16.60
CA ILE A 107 3.81 7.14 -16.35
C ILE A 107 3.07 7.52 -17.62
N LYS A 108 2.44 6.54 -18.26
CA LYS A 108 1.56 6.73 -19.41
C LYS A 108 0.19 7.20 -18.95
N HIS A 109 -0.36 6.57 -17.92
CA HIS A 109 -1.67 6.89 -17.34
C HIS A 109 -1.61 6.77 -15.82
N ARG A 110 -2.24 7.73 -15.12
CA ARG A 110 -2.43 7.73 -13.66
C ARG A 110 -3.93 7.85 -13.36
N HIS A 111 -4.41 6.99 -12.47
CA HIS A 111 -5.74 7.09 -11.87
C HIS A 111 -5.60 7.37 -10.37
N PHE A 112 -6.42 8.29 -9.87
CA PHE A 112 -6.53 8.71 -8.48
C PHE A 112 -7.69 7.97 -7.79
#